data_AF-A0A350QWV5-F1
#
_entry.id   AF-A0A350QWV5-F1
#
_cell.length_a   1.000
_cell.length_b   1.000
_cell.length_c   1.000
_cell.angle_alpha   90.00
_cell.angle_beta   90.00
_cell.angle_gamma   90.00
#
_symmetry.space_group_name_H-M   'P 1'
#
loop_
_entity.id
_entity.type
_entity.pdbx_description
1 polymer ?
#
loop_
_entity_poly.entity_id
_entity_poly.type
_entity_poly.pdbx_seq_one_letter_code
_entity_poly.pdbx_strand_id
1 'polypeptide(L)'
;MPFRPFLAGFLLALFQPAGLFAQPKEEEPKQKFTFKAIAFARVPGLEEIYFGEERETLRLPSRNFSQPLEYEGTYPTIFYGKKKDEEGNEIYYPVATVEVPEGLKEVILVFLSTSRKVALTGRRFQILQLDADKARFPGGGRHFVNLTTTDVGVTIGEQKILARAQSSATFVPDAKTAEAGRVPVQVHFRWEGTWRLLSSTRWTMDSRVNTLVFIFEDPIRKRISLRGITNRLSAPPPLPEESEEE
;
A
#
# COMPACT_ATOMS: atom_id res chain seq x y z
N MET A 1 -56.80 13.52 74.23
CA MET A 1 -57.71 12.37 74.09
C MET A 1 -57.97 12.14 72.59
N PRO A 2 -58.16 10.88 72.16
CA PRO A 2 -57.61 10.26 70.95
C PRO A 2 -58.61 10.35 69.76
N PHE A 3 -58.27 10.11 68.50
CA PHE A 3 -58.12 8.78 67.88
C PHE A 3 -57.74 8.96 66.38
N ARG A 4 -56.82 8.13 65.88
CA ARG A 4 -56.70 7.75 64.45
C ARG A 4 -57.51 6.46 64.23
N PRO A 5 -58.08 6.21 63.04
CA PRO A 5 -57.48 5.22 62.10
C PRO A 5 -57.64 5.65 60.61
N PHE A 6 -56.68 5.45 59.68
CA PHE A 6 -56.14 4.25 59.00
C PHE A 6 -56.96 3.76 57.78
N LEU A 7 -56.21 3.47 56.68
CA LEU A 7 -56.55 2.82 55.39
C LEU A 7 -57.32 3.67 54.34
N ALA A 8 -57.05 3.61 53.02
CA ALA A 8 -56.29 2.66 52.21
C ALA A 8 -55.66 3.37 50.99
N GLY A 9 -54.44 2.97 50.63
CA GLY A 9 -53.78 3.34 49.38
C GLY A 9 -54.14 2.34 48.27
N PHE A 10 -54.41 2.87 47.08
CA PHE A 10 -54.39 2.11 45.83
C PHE A 10 -53.81 3.04 44.75
N LEU A 11 -52.51 2.92 44.50
CA LEU A 11 -51.80 3.67 43.46
C LEU A 11 -51.64 2.70 42.28
N LEU A 12 -52.42 2.95 41.23
CA LEU A 12 -52.40 2.18 39.99
C LEU A 12 -51.01 2.33 39.34
N ALA A 13 -50.22 1.26 39.31
CA ALA A 13 -48.96 1.22 38.60
C ALA A 13 -49.24 1.16 37.09
N LEU A 14 -48.94 2.25 36.39
CA LEU A 14 -48.88 2.27 34.93
C LEU A 14 -47.68 1.42 34.48
N PHE A 15 -47.98 0.23 33.96
CA PHE A 15 -47.05 -0.57 33.18
C PHE A 15 -46.69 0.19 31.90
N GLN A 16 -45.50 0.79 31.85
CA GLN A 16 -44.92 1.24 30.58
C GLN A 16 -44.21 0.04 29.93
N PRO A 17 -44.59 -0.38 28.72
CA PRO A 17 -43.79 -1.35 27.99
C PRO A 17 -42.47 -0.67 27.63
N ALA A 18 -41.37 -1.19 28.19
CA ALA A 18 -40.02 -0.86 27.76
C ALA A 18 -39.84 -1.41 26.34
N GLY A 19 -40.24 -0.63 25.35
CA GLY A 19 -39.86 -0.84 23.97
C GLY A 19 -38.34 -0.70 23.87
N LEU A 20 -37.65 -1.83 23.85
CA LEU A 20 -36.30 -1.96 23.31
C LEU A 20 -36.34 -1.48 21.85
N PHE A 21 -36.15 -0.18 21.65
CA PHE A 21 -35.65 0.31 20.38
C PHE A 21 -34.20 -0.17 20.27
N ALA A 22 -34.01 -1.29 19.58
CA ALA A 22 -32.73 -1.59 18.96
C ALA A 22 -32.39 -0.38 18.08
N GLN A 23 -31.47 0.46 18.52
CA GLN A 23 -30.86 1.44 17.63
C GLN A 23 -30.26 0.64 16.46
N PRO A 24 -30.58 1.00 15.20
CA PRO A 24 -29.86 0.45 14.08
C PRO A 24 -28.38 0.68 14.35
N LYS A 25 -27.60 -0.41 14.42
CA LYS A 25 -26.14 -0.31 14.46
C LYS A 25 -25.76 0.45 13.19
N GLU A 26 -25.36 1.72 13.32
CA GLU A 26 -24.82 2.50 12.21
C GLU A 26 -23.76 1.62 11.54
N GLU A 27 -24.03 1.22 10.30
CA GLU A 27 -23.06 0.49 9.51
C GLU A 27 -21.86 1.42 9.35
N GLU A 28 -20.77 1.11 10.05
CA GLU A 28 -19.53 1.85 9.92
C GLU A 28 -19.19 1.95 8.42
N PRO A 29 -18.90 3.15 7.89
CA PRO A 29 -18.72 3.33 6.46
C PRO A 29 -17.60 2.41 5.98
N LYS A 30 -17.97 1.40 5.18
CA LYS A 30 -17.04 0.47 4.58
C LYS A 30 -16.32 1.16 3.43
N GLN A 31 -15.00 1.08 3.41
CA GLN A 31 -14.22 1.54 2.27
C GLN A 31 -14.12 0.42 1.24
N LYS A 32 -14.16 0.81 -0.04
CA LYS A 32 -14.03 -0.10 -1.18
C LYS A 32 -12.98 0.40 -2.17
N PHE A 33 -12.03 -0.45 -2.51
CA PHE A 33 -11.00 -0.16 -3.51
C PHE A 33 -10.39 -1.44 -4.07
N THR A 34 -9.75 -1.34 -5.23
CA THR A 34 -8.92 -2.40 -5.80
C THR A 34 -7.47 -2.11 -5.51
N PHE A 35 -6.68 -3.12 -5.17
CA PHE A 35 -5.26 -2.94 -4.93
C PHE A 35 -4.36 -4.02 -5.52
N LYS A 36 -3.12 -3.62 -5.79
CA LYS A 36 -1.98 -4.53 -6.03
C LYS A 36 -1.01 -4.40 -4.88
N ALA A 37 -0.40 -5.51 -4.46
CA ALA A 37 0.53 -5.52 -3.34
C ALA A 37 1.93 -5.99 -3.73
N ILE A 38 2.94 -5.50 -3.02
CA ILE A 38 4.32 -6.00 -3.08
C ILE A 38 5.02 -5.82 -1.73
N ALA A 39 5.87 -6.77 -1.35
CA ALA A 39 6.67 -6.72 -0.13
C ALA A 39 8.16 -6.56 -0.42
N PHE A 40 8.81 -5.62 0.27
CA PHE A 40 10.23 -5.35 0.07
C PHE A 40 11.13 -6.25 0.91
N ALA A 41 10.59 -6.81 1.98
CA ALA A 41 11.28 -7.80 2.79
C ALA A 41 10.33 -8.97 3.04
N ARG A 42 10.89 -10.17 3.10
CA ARG A 42 10.16 -11.32 3.62
C ARG A 42 10.21 -11.26 5.14
N VAL A 43 9.05 -11.39 5.77
CA VAL A 43 8.94 -11.59 7.20
C VAL A 43 8.55 -13.05 7.40
N PRO A 44 9.39 -13.86 8.06
CA PRO A 44 9.10 -15.29 8.25
C PRO A 44 7.74 -15.51 8.92
N GLY A 45 6.94 -16.42 8.35
CA GLY A 45 5.60 -16.77 8.82
C GLY A 45 4.51 -15.77 8.40
N LEU A 46 4.85 -14.80 7.54
CA LEU A 46 3.93 -13.80 6.96
C LEU A 46 4.13 -13.69 5.45
N GLU A 47 4.47 -14.80 4.79
CA GLU A 47 4.45 -14.92 3.34
C GLU A 47 3.01 -14.80 2.79
N GLU A 48 2.05 -15.15 3.62
CA GLU A 48 0.62 -15.04 3.40
C GLU A 48 0.00 -14.23 4.53
N ILE A 49 -0.81 -13.25 4.18
CA ILE A 49 -1.57 -12.41 5.11
C ILE A 49 -3.04 -12.37 4.68
N TYR A 50 -3.91 -11.94 5.58
CA TYR A 50 -5.36 -11.96 5.38
C TYR A 50 -5.94 -10.56 5.53
N PHE A 51 -7.02 -10.27 4.83
CA PHE A 51 -7.70 -8.97 4.86
C PHE A 51 -9.22 -9.12 4.72
N GLY A 52 -9.95 -8.03 4.97
CA GLY A 52 -11.41 -8.02 4.87
C GLY A 52 -12.11 -8.79 6.00
N GLU A 53 -13.44 -8.76 5.95
CA GLU A 53 -14.31 -9.48 6.89
C GLU A 53 -14.24 -11.00 6.68
N GLU A 54 -14.18 -11.43 5.41
CA GLU A 54 -14.12 -12.85 5.03
C GLU A 54 -12.71 -13.47 5.15
N ARG A 55 -11.72 -12.70 5.62
CA ARG A 55 -10.31 -13.14 5.72
C ARG A 55 -9.78 -13.66 4.38
N GLU A 56 -10.00 -12.88 3.33
CA GLU A 56 -9.41 -13.13 2.02
C GLU A 56 -7.89 -13.17 2.10
N THR A 57 -7.30 -13.99 1.24
CA THR A 57 -5.87 -14.31 1.30
C THR A 57 -5.06 -13.44 0.34
N LEU A 58 -3.98 -12.85 0.86
CA LEU A 58 -2.96 -12.15 0.10
C LEU A 58 -1.60 -12.82 0.31
N ARG A 59 -1.12 -13.50 -0.72
CA ARG A 59 0.28 -13.93 -0.78
C ARG A 59 1.15 -12.74 -1.15
N LEU A 60 2.05 -12.32 -0.26
CA LEU A 60 2.92 -11.15 -0.47
C LEU A 60 4.06 -11.47 -1.46
N PRO A 61 4.01 -10.96 -2.71
CA PRO A 61 5.08 -11.19 -3.66
C PRO A 61 6.24 -10.24 -3.37
N SER A 62 7.46 -10.68 -3.65
CA SER A 62 8.65 -9.83 -3.48
C SER A 62 9.30 -9.37 -4.78
N ARG A 63 8.89 -9.91 -5.95
CA ARG A 63 9.51 -9.60 -7.24
C ARG A 63 8.64 -8.72 -8.13
N ASN A 64 7.36 -9.08 -8.23
CA ASN A 64 6.35 -8.39 -9.02
C ASN A 64 5.17 -8.02 -8.12
N PHE A 65 4.27 -7.18 -8.62
CA PHE A 65 3.00 -6.94 -7.97
C PHE A 65 2.16 -8.22 -7.89
N SER A 66 1.26 -8.28 -6.91
CA SER A 66 0.19 -9.28 -6.86
C SER A 66 -0.76 -9.07 -8.05
N GLN A 67 -1.64 -10.04 -8.26
CA GLN A 67 -2.85 -9.76 -9.03
C GLN A 67 -3.65 -8.65 -8.34
N PRO A 68 -4.44 -7.86 -9.10
CA PRO A 68 -5.43 -6.97 -8.52
C PRO A 68 -6.36 -7.76 -7.60
N LEU A 69 -6.60 -7.25 -6.40
CA LEU A 69 -7.52 -7.77 -5.41
C LEU A 69 -8.51 -6.68 -5.04
N GLU A 70 -9.75 -7.04 -4.79
CA GLU A 70 -10.75 -6.11 -4.26
C GLU A 70 -10.68 -6.09 -2.74
N TYR A 71 -10.90 -4.93 -2.15
CA TYR A 71 -11.07 -4.75 -0.72
C TYR A 71 -12.43 -4.14 -0.47
N GLU A 72 -13.18 -4.72 0.45
CA GLU A 72 -14.38 -4.13 1.04
C GLU A 72 -14.37 -4.41 2.54
N GLY A 73 -14.41 -3.36 3.36
CA GLY A 73 -14.38 -3.55 4.81
C GLY A 73 -14.08 -2.28 5.60
N THR A 74 -13.61 -2.46 6.83
CA THR A 74 -13.39 -1.38 7.79
C THR A 74 -12.36 -0.35 7.32
N TYR A 75 -12.50 0.87 7.82
CA TYR A 75 -11.48 1.92 7.78
C TYR A 75 -10.93 2.16 9.20
N PRO A 76 -9.61 2.07 9.44
CA PRO A 76 -8.54 1.79 8.48
C PRO A 76 -8.53 0.31 8.01
N THR A 77 -7.87 0.03 6.88
CA THR A 77 -7.67 -1.33 6.40
C THR A 77 -6.69 -2.05 7.32
N ILE A 78 -7.09 -3.21 7.84
CA ILE A 78 -6.23 -4.05 8.69
C ILE A 78 -5.88 -5.34 7.96
N PHE A 79 -4.59 -5.69 7.98
CA PHE A 79 -4.09 -6.96 7.50
C PHE A 79 -3.70 -7.84 8.69
N TYR A 80 -3.93 -9.14 8.56
CA TYR A 80 -3.78 -10.13 9.62
C TYR A 80 -2.77 -11.21 9.24
N GLY A 81 -1.97 -11.65 10.20
CA GLY A 81 -1.26 -12.92 10.13
C GLY A 81 -2.13 -14.03 10.72
N LYS A 82 -1.78 -15.28 10.43
CA LYS A 82 -2.44 -16.47 10.98
C LYS A 82 -1.47 -17.31 11.79
N LYS A 83 -1.93 -17.85 12.91
CA LYS A 83 -1.24 -18.86 13.72
C LYS A 83 -2.25 -19.88 14.23
N LYS A 84 -1.76 -21.00 14.74
CA LYS A 84 -2.60 -21.96 15.47
C LYS A 84 -2.40 -21.78 16.98
N ASP A 85 -3.46 -21.94 17.76
CA ASP A 85 -3.35 -22.08 19.21
C ASP A 85 -2.95 -23.50 19.62
N GLU A 86 -2.89 -23.74 20.93
CA GLU A 86 -2.53 -25.04 21.52
C GLU A 86 -3.58 -26.13 21.19
N GLU A 87 -4.81 -25.73 20.87
CA GLU A 87 -5.93 -26.60 20.51
C GLU A 87 -6.00 -26.84 18.97
N GLY A 88 -5.16 -26.15 18.20
CA GLY A 88 -5.08 -26.25 16.74
C GLY A 88 -6.04 -25.32 15.98
N ASN A 89 -6.78 -24.45 16.67
CA ASN A 89 -7.68 -23.48 16.07
C ASN A 89 -6.89 -22.34 15.41
N GLU A 90 -7.43 -21.81 14.31
CA GLU A 90 -6.81 -20.70 13.59
C GLU A 90 -7.09 -19.36 14.28
N ILE A 91 -6.03 -18.67 14.71
CA ILE A 91 -6.09 -17.34 15.30
C ILE A 91 -5.47 -16.32 14.34
N TYR A 92 -6.24 -15.28 14.06
CA TYR A 92 -5.81 -14.12 13.27
C TYR A 92 -5.35 -12.99 14.18
N TYR A 93 -4.21 -12.38 13.87
CA TYR A 93 -3.66 -11.26 14.63
C TYR A 93 -3.23 -10.13 13.70
N PRO A 94 -3.46 -8.86 14.05
CA PRO A 94 -3.13 -7.74 13.18
C PRO A 94 -1.61 -7.64 12.97
N VAL A 95 -1.19 -7.47 11.71
CA VAL A 95 0.24 -7.33 11.33
C VAL A 95 0.54 -6.02 10.63
N ALA A 96 -0.48 -5.36 10.07
CA ALA A 96 -0.34 -4.08 9.41
C ALA A 96 -1.68 -3.35 9.37
N THR A 97 -1.61 -2.03 9.26
CA THR A 97 -2.78 -1.14 9.11
C THR A 97 -2.42 -0.05 8.11
N VAL A 98 -3.38 0.33 7.25
CA VAL A 98 -3.23 1.41 6.28
C VAL A 98 -4.52 2.22 6.18
N GLU A 99 -4.36 3.53 6.10
CA GLU A 99 -5.43 4.48 5.81
C GLU A 99 -5.36 4.81 4.32
N VAL A 100 -6.32 4.30 3.54
CA VAL A 100 -6.43 4.65 2.12
C VAL A 100 -7.32 5.89 2.03
N PRO A 101 -6.81 7.03 1.50
CA PRO A 101 -7.62 8.23 1.35
C PRO A 101 -8.89 7.97 0.53
N GLU A 102 -9.99 8.59 0.94
CA GLU A 102 -11.24 8.57 0.20
C GLU A 102 -11.02 9.08 -1.24
N GLY A 103 -11.58 8.36 -2.22
CA GLY A 103 -11.45 8.68 -3.64
C GLY A 103 -10.40 7.88 -4.41
N LEU A 104 -9.45 7.21 -3.73
CA LEU A 104 -8.53 6.29 -4.39
C LEU A 104 -9.20 4.94 -4.65
N LYS A 105 -9.55 4.69 -5.92
CA LYS A 105 -10.18 3.42 -6.34
C LYS A 105 -9.17 2.33 -6.69
N GLU A 106 -8.02 2.69 -7.24
CA GLU A 106 -6.93 1.78 -7.60
C GLU A 106 -5.66 2.14 -6.84
N VAL A 107 -5.17 1.22 -6.00
CA VAL A 107 -4.06 1.49 -5.08
C VAL A 107 -2.94 0.47 -5.23
N ILE A 108 -1.70 0.93 -5.14
CA ILE A 108 -0.54 0.05 -4.97
C ILE A 108 -0.13 0.09 -3.50
N LEU A 109 -0.17 -1.07 -2.84
CA LEU A 109 0.26 -1.24 -1.45
C LEU A 109 1.67 -1.83 -1.39
N VAL A 110 2.60 -1.09 -0.80
CA VAL A 110 3.98 -1.52 -0.61
C VAL A 110 4.23 -1.84 0.85
N PHE A 111 4.49 -3.11 1.13
CA PHE A 111 4.77 -3.64 2.46
C PHE A 111 6.26 -3.56 2.77
N LEU A 112 6.60 -2.73 3.75
CA LEU A 112 7.94 -2.61 4.32
C LEU A 112 7.96 -3.31 5.69
N SER A 113 8.93 -4.19 5.94
CA SER A 113 9.09 -4.79 7.27
C SER A 113 9.37 -3.73 8.32
N THR A 114 8.78 -3.79 9.50
CA THR A 114 9.13 -2.86 10.58
C THR A 114 10.47 -3.20 11.24
N SER A 115 11.01 -2.28 12.04
CA SER A 115 12.18 -2.57 12.87
C SER A 115 11.84 -3.59 13.97
N ARG A 116 12.86 -4.28 14.51
CA ARG A 116 12.68 -5.26 15.61
C ARG A 116 11.91 -4.70 16.80
N LYS A 117 12.17 -3.44 17.20
CA LYS A 117 11.47 -2.78 18.32
C LYS A 117 9.97 -2.63 18.07
N VAL A 118 9.58 -2.28 16.84
CA VAL A 118 8.17 -2.11 16.45
C VAL A 118 7.50 -3.47 16.25
N ALA A 119 8.22 -4.47 15.74
CA ALA A 119 7.69 -5.82 15.59
C ALA A 119 7.22 -6.44 16.92
N LEU A 120 7.80 -6.03 18.06
CA LEU A 120 7.38 -6.47 19.40
C LEU A 120 5.98 -5.96 19.79
N THR A 121 5.47 -4.90 19.15
CA THR A 121 4.10 -4.40 19.37
C THR A 121 3.08 -5.10 18.49
N GLY A 122 3.45 -6.18 17.80
CA GLY A 122 2.61 -6.91 16.85
C GLY A 122 2.59 -6.33 15.43
N ARG A 123 3.01 -5.07 15.22
CA ARG A 123 3.06 -4.45 13.89
C ARG A 123 4.29 -4.91 13.12
N ARG A 124 4.10 -5.79 12.14
CA ARG A 124 5.17 -6.44 11.37
C ARG A 124 5.46 -5.72 10.05
N PHE A 125 4.48 -4.99 9.52
CA PHE A 125 4.67 -4.16 8.33
C PHE A 125 4.24 -2.71 8.54
N GLN A 126 4.96 -1.83 7.86
CA GLN A 126 4.51 -0.51 7.47
C GLN A 126 4.05 -0.59 6.01
N ILE A 127 2.87 -0.06 5.71
CA ILE A 127 2.34 -0.02 4.36
C ILE A 127 2.49 1.39 3.82
N LEU A 128 2.91 1.49 2.56
CA LEU A 128 2.84 2.72 1.78
C LEU A 128 1.83 2.52 0.67
N GLN A 129 0.89 3.44 0.58
CA GLN A 129 -0.13 3.49 -0.44
C GLN A 129 0.28 4.46 -1.54
N LEU A 130 0.17 4.01 -2.78
CA LEU A 130 0.33 4.85 -3.96
C LEU A 130 -0.93 4.79 -4.80
N ASP A 131 -1.30 5.95 -5.33
CA ASP A 131 -2.30 6.07 -6.37
C ASP A 131 -1.79 5.38 -7.66
N ALA A 132 -2.53 4.37 -8.14
CA ALA A 132 -2.15 3.63 -9.32
C ALA A 132 -2.16 4.49 -10.60
N ASP A 133 -2.98 5.55 -10.65
CA ASP A 133 -3.02 6.46 -11.80
C ASP A 133 -1.72 7.25 -11.92
N LYS A 134 -1.09 7.60 -10.79
CA LYS A 134 0.25 8.25 -10.79
C LYS A 134 1.35 7.32 -11.28
N ALA A 135 1.10 6.01 -11.31
CA ALA A 135 1.99 5.01 -11.88
C ALA A 135 1.75 4.75 -13.38
N ARG A 136 0.83 5.49 -14.03
CA ARG A 136 0.61 5.46 -15.48
C ARG A 136 1.48 6.53 -16.15
N PHE A 137 2.52 6.08 -16.85
CA PHE A 137 3.43 6.94 -17.60
C PHE A 137 3.95 6.20 -18.84
N PRO A 138 4.46 6.91 -19.86
CA PRO A 138 4.92 6.29 -21.09
C PRO A 138 5.95 5.19 -20.84
N GLY A 139 5.88 4.15 -21.67
CA GLY A 139 6.80 3.03 -21.60
C GLY A 139 8.26 3.47 -21.79
N GLY A 140 9.18 2.79 -21.12
CA GLY A 140 10.59 3.20 -21.01
C GLY A 140 10.82 4.30 -19.97
N GLY A 141 9.76 4.97 -19.53
CA GLY A 141 9.79 5.91 -18.42
C GLY A 141 10.05 5.23 -17.07
N ARG A 142 10.35 6.06 -16.07
CA ARG A 142 10.49 5.64 -14.67
C ARG A 142 9.81 6.63 -13.76
N HIS A 143 9.03 6.15 -12.81
CA HIS A 143 8.42 7.00 -11.80
C HIS A 143 9.12 6.77 -10.46
N PHE A 144 9.80 7.82 -9.98
CA PHE A 144 10.53 7.81 -8.74
C PHE A 144 9.61 8.22 -7.61
N VAL A 145 9.54 7.38 -6.58
CA VAL A 145 8.78 7.62 -5.36
C VAL A 145 9.80 7.79 -4.25
N ASN A 146 10.03 9.04 -3.84
CA ASN A 146 10.97 9.38 -2.79
C ASN A 146 10.24 9.48 -1.44
N LEU A 147 10.45 8.45 -0.63
CA LEU A 147 9.85 8.26 0.68
C LEU A 147 10.79 8.70 1.80
N THR A 148 11.93 9.29 1.45
CA THR A 148 12.91 9.80 2.42
C THR A 148 12.59 11.26 2.77
N THR A 149 13.12 11.73 3.88
CA THR A 149 13.00 13.14 4.32
C THR A 149 13.97 14.08 3.61
N THR A 150 14.71 13.57 2.62
CA THR A 150 15.72 14.33 1.89
C THR A 150 15.48 14.29 0.39
N ASP A 151 15.99 15.30 -0.32
CA ASP A 151 15.93 15.36 -1.76
C ASP A 151 16.84 14.30 -2.41
N VAL A 152 16.36 13.72 -3.50
CA VAL A 152 17.08 12.72 -4.28
C VAL A 152 17.21 13.20 -5.72
N GLY A 153 18.45 13.38 -6.17
CA GLY A 153 18.79 13.70 -7.55
C GLY A 153 19.13 12.44 -8.31
N VAL A 154 18.57 12.28 -9.50
CA VAL A 154 18.87 11.15 -10.38
C VAL A 154 19.34 11.68 -11.73
N THR A 155 20.49 11.20 -12.18
CA THR A 155 21.03 11.45 -13.51
C THR A 155 20.88 10.17 -14.32
N ILE A 156 20.29 10.24 -15.50
CA ILE A 156 20.09 9.15 -16.44
C ILE A 156 20.60 9.60 -17.80
N GLY A 157 21.74 9.07 -18.23
CA GLY A 157 22.45 9.62 -19.38
C GLY A 157 22.83 11.08 -19.12
N GLU A 158 22.29 11.99 -19.94
CA GLU A 158 22.49 13.44 -19.82
C GLU A 158 21.31 14.13 -19.10
N GLN A 159 20.18 13.44 -18.95
CA GLN A 159 18.98 13.97 -18.32
C GLN A 159 19.07 13.88 -16.78
N LYS A 160 18.54 14.90 -16.10
CA LYS A 160 18.51 14.97 -14.63
C LYS A 160 17.08 15.14 -14.13
N ILE A 161 16.74 14.46 -13.03
CA ILE A 161 15.47 14.58 -12.35
C ILE A 161 15.68 14.76 -10.85
N LEU A 162 14.84 15.57 -10.23
CA LEU A 162 14.83 15.79 -8.79
C LEU A 162 13.53 15.23 -8.21
N ALA A 163 13.65 14.18 -7.40
CA ALA A 163 12.56 13.71 -6.56
C ALA A 163 12.72 14.35 -5.17
N ARG A 164 11.89 15.36 -4.88
CA ARG A 164 11.92 16.05 -3.57
C ARG A 164 11.59 15.10 -2.44
N ALA A 165 12.01 15.46 -1.22
CA ALA A 165 11.62 14.74 -0.01
C ALA A 165 10.09 14.49 0.05
N GLN A 166 9.69 13.28 0.43
CA GLN A 166 8.28 12.86 0.53
C GLN A 166 7.44 13.15 -0.73
N SER A 167 8.05 13.04 -1.91
CA SER A 167 7.41 13.39 -3.19
C SER A 167 7.76 12.38 -4.27
N SER A 168 7.20 12.58 -5.45
CA SER A 168 7.42 11.72 -6.62
C SER A 168 7.76 12.53 -7.86
N ALA A 169 8.53 11.94 -8.76
CA ALA A 169 8.88 12.57 -10.03
C ALA A 169 8.94 11.52 -11.15
N THR A 170 8.36 11.86 -12.31
CA THR A 170 8.38 10.99 -13.50
C THR A 170 9.51 11.39 -14.43
N PHE A 171 10.35 10.44 -14.76
CA PHE A 171 11.34 10.52 -15.83
C PHE A 171 10.77 9.94 -17.11
N VAL A 172 10.89 10.69 -18.20
CA VAL A 172 10.59 10.24 -19.56
C VAL A 172 11.89 10.36 -20.38
N PRO A 173 12.37 9.27 -21.01
CA PRO A 173 13.59 9.32 -21.79
C PRO A 173 13.40 10.18 -23.05
N ASP A 174 14.41 10.99 -23.38
CA ASP A 174 14.52 11.58 -24.72
C ASP A 174 14.91 10.50 -25.75
N ALA A 175 14.82 10.83 -27.04
CA ALA A 175 15.11 9.89 -28.14
C ALA A 175 16.51 9.27 -28.02
N LYS A 176 17.53 10.09 -27.74
CA LYS A 176 18.92 9.66 -27.57
C LYS A 176 19.05 8.66 -26.42
N THR A 177 18.40 8.92 -25.28
CA THR A 177 18.43 8.07 -24.09
C THR A 177 17.65 6.78 -24.29
N ALA A 178 16.55 6.83 -25.05
CA ALA A 178 15.74 5.66 -25.41
C ALA A 178 16.52 4.69 -26.31
N GLU A 179 17.29 5.20 -27.28
CA GLU A 179 18.03 4.38 -28.26
C GLU A 179 19.40 3.89 -27.77
N ALA A 180 19.97 4.50 -26.72
CA ALA A 180 21.33 4.24 -26.24
C ALA A 180 21.58 2.83 -25.62
N GLY A 181 20.59 1.92 -25.66
CA GLY A 181 20.67 0.51 -25.25
C GLY A 181 20.87 0.29 -23.74
N ARG A 182 21.99 0.76 -23.18
CA ARG A 182 22.26 0.83 -21.74
C ARG A 182 22.86 2.19 -21.38
N VAL A 183 22.12 3.00 -20.65
CA VAL A 183 22.57 4.33 -20.23
C VAL A 183 23.10 4.33 -18.79
N PRO A 184 24.12 5.15 -18.49
CA PRO A 184 24.61 5.33 -17.13
C PRO A 184 23.56 6.01 -16.27
N VAL A 185 23.48 5.57 -15.02
CA VAL A 185 22.52 6.09 -14.04
C VAL A 185 23.23 6.32 -12.72
N GLN A 186 23.07 7.51 -12.17
CA GLN A 186 23.58 7.88 -10.86
C GLN A 186 22.45 8.45 -10.02
N VAL A 187 22.35 7.95 -8.79
CA VAL A 187 21.38 8.41 -7.81
C VAL A 187 22.16 9.03 -6.65
N HIS A 188 21.82 10.26 -6.31
CA HIS A 188 22.40 11.01 -5.21
C HIS A 188 21.31 11.42 -4.23
N PHE A 189 21.64 11.46 -2.95
CA PHE A 189 20.75 12.00 -1.92
C PHE A 189 21.42 13.20 -1.24
N ARG A 190 20.62 14.13 -0.74
CA ARG A 190 21.13 15.29 -0.01
C ARG A 190 21.35 14.90 1.46
N TRP A 191 22.49 15.26 2.03
CA TRP A 191 22.79 15.06 3.45
C TRP A 191 23.63 16.23 3.95
N GLU A 192 23.16 16.92 4.99
CA GLU A 192 23.85 18.09 5.57
C GLU A 192 24.24 19.12 4.49
N GLY A 193 23.33 19.39 3.55
CA GLY A 193 23.56 20.32 2.44
C GLY A 193 24.42 19.80 1.29
N THR A 194 25.06 18.64 1.42
CA THR A 194 25.93 18.03 0.39
C THR A 194 25.22 16.90 -0.36
N TRP A 195 25.54 16.73 -1.64
CA TRP A 195 25.07 15.59 -2.43
C TRP A 195 26.00 14.39 -2.23
N ARG A 196 25.44 13.25 -1.81
CA ARG A 196 26.17 11.99 -1.62
C ARG A 196 25.66 10.95 -2.59
N LEU A 197 26.57 10.18 -3.18
CA LEU A 197 26.23 9.09 -4.09
C LEU A 197 25.52 7.96 -3.32
N LEU A 198 24.31 7.62 -3.75
CA LEU A 198 23.56 6.45 -3.27
C LEU A 198 23.86 5.21 -4.12
N SER A 199 23.84 5.37 -5.45
CA SER A 199 23.98 4.27 -6.39
C SER A 199 24.53 4.76 -7.73
N SER A 200 25.35 3.92 -8.37
CA SER A 200 25.83 4.11 -9.74
C SER A 200 25.66 2.80 -10.50
N THR A 201 24.92 2.82 -11.60
CA THR A 201 24.54 1.61 -12.36
C THR A 201 24.30 1.95 -13.83
N ARG A 202 23.90 0.96 -14.63
CA ARG A 202 23.47 1.15 -16.03
C ARG A 202 22.13 0.49 -16.27
N TRP A 203 21.21 1.24 -16.87
CA TRP A 203 19.84 0.81 -17.13
C TRP A 203 19.53 0.75 -18.62
N THR A 204 18.70 -0.20 -19.00
CA THR A 204 18.07 -0.26 -20.32
C THR A 204 16.76 0.54 -20.30
N MET A 205 16.44 1.20 -21.41
CA MET A 205 15.17 1.90 -21.63
C MET A 205 14.29 1.04 -22.54
N ASP A 206 13.52 0.15 -21.93
CA ASP A 206 12.58 -0.71 -22.68
C ASP A 206 11.21 -0.04 -22.72
N SER A 207 10.76 0.37 -23.91
CA SER A 207 9.47 1.03 -24.13
C SER A 207 8.26 0.15 -23.82
N ARG A 208 8.44 -1.17 -23.62
CA ARG A 208 7.35 -2.11 -23.31
C ARG A 208 7.05 -2.20 -21.82
N VAL A 209 7.82 -1.52 -20.99
CA VAL A 209 7.67 -1.60 -19.53
C VAL A 209 7.66 -0.21 -18.89
N ASN A 210 6.93 -0.09 -17.80
CA ASN A 210 7.02 1.04 -16.88
C ASN A 210 7.69 0.58 -15.59
N THR A 211 8.57 1.40 -14.99
CA THR A 211 9.26 1.02 -13.75
C THR A 211 9.00 2.05 -12.65
N LEU A 212 8.45 1.58 -11.53
CA LEU A 212 8.38 2.34 -10.30
C LEU A 212 9.70 2.17 -9.55
N VAL A 213 10.33 3.27 -9.17
CA VAL A 213 11.59 3.28 -8.42
C VAL A 213 11.34 3.88 -7.05
N PHE A 214 11.36 3.03 -6.04
CA PHE A 214 11.15 3.43 -4.65
C PHE A 214 12.48 3.76 -4.00
N ILE A 215 12.56 4.94 -3.38
CA ILE A 215 13.70 5.36 -2.56
C ILE A 215 13.19 5.53 -1.15
N PHE A 216 13.72 4.75 -0.21
CA PHE A 216 13.19 4.67 1.15
C PHE A 216 14.30 4.38 2.16
N GLU A 217 14.09 4.70 3.42
CA GLU A 217 14.97 4.27 4.50
C GLU A 217 14.69 2.80 4.84
N ASP A 218 15.67 1.92 4.67
CA ASP A 218 15.57 0.53 5.07
C ASP A 218 15.47 0.47 6.60
N PRO A 219 14.32 0.05 7.16
CA PRO A 219 14.08 0.11 8.60
C PRO A 219 14.94 -0.88 9.40
N ILE A 220 15.50 -1.89 8.72
CA ILE A 220 16.43 -2.88 9.30
C ILE A 220 17.86 -2.33 9.23
N ARG A 221 18.29 -1.86 8.06
CA ARG A 221 19.68 -1.42 7.82
C ARG A 221 19.96 0.04 8.17
N LYS A 222 18.92 0.83 8.48
CA LYS A 222 19.00 2.26 8.80
C LYS A 222 19.76 3.08 7.75
N ARG A 223 19.55 2.75 6.47
CA ARG A 223 20.18 3.44 5.33
C ARG A 223 19.16 3.65 4.21
N ILE A 224 19.33 4.72 3.44
CA ILE A 224 18.57 4.92 2.22
C ILE A 224 18.86 3.75 1.26
N SER A 225 17.81 3.21 0.69
CA SER A 225 17.83 2.09 -0.25
C SER A 225 16.96 2.42 -1.46
N LEU A 226 17.29 1.81 -2.59
CA LEU A 226 16.58 1.98 -3.84
C LEU A 226 16.08 0.62 -4.34
N ARG A 227 14.83 0.55 -4.79
CA ARG A 227 14.24 -0.64 -5.39
C ARG A 227 13.37 -0.29 -6.59
N GLY A 228 13.69 -0.88 -7.74
CA GLY A 228 12.87 -0.82 -8.94
C GLY A 228 11.87 -1.98 -8.98
N ILE A 229 10.63 -1.69 -9.36
CA ILE A 229 9.61 -2.68 -9.70
C ILE A 229 9.12 -2.35 -11.09
N THR A 230 9.32 -3.30 -12.00
CA THR A 230 8.95 -3.15 -13.40
C THR A 230 7.61 -3.82 -13.64
N ASN A 231 6.70 -3.10 -14.25
CA ASN A 231 5.44 -3.63 -14.73
C ASN A 231 5.47 -3.63 -16.27
N ARG A 232 5.01 -4.73 -16.86
CA ARG A 232 4.92 -4.82 -18.32
C ARG A 232 3.66 -4.10 -18.75
N LEU A 233 3.79 -3.20 -19.72
CA LEU A 233 2.63 -2.64 -20.39
C LEU A 233 2.06 -3.76 -21.27
N SER A 234 0.76 -4.03 -21.16
CA SER A 234 0.09 -4.87 -22.15
C SER A 234 0.32 -4.25 -23.52
N ALA A 235 0.78 -5.04 -24.50
CA ALA A 235 0.84 -4.57 -25.87
C ALA A 235 -0.57 -4.11 -26.29
N PRO A 236 -0.71 -3.04 -27.09
CA PRO A 236 -1.97 -2.81 -27.78
C PRO A 236 -2.35 -4.11 -28.52
N PRO A 237 -3.64 -4.50 -28.54
CA PRO A 237 -4.07 -5.65 -29.32
C PRO A 237 -3.52 -5.52 -30.75
N PRO A 238 -3.06 -6.62 -31.37
CA PRO A 238 -2.65 -6.57 -32.76
C PRO A 238 -3.76 -5.91 -33.57
N LEU A 239 -3.39 -4.98 -34.44
CA LEU A 239 -4.34 -4.43 -35.41
C LEU A 239 -4.99 -5.62 -36.12
N PRO A 240 -6.32 -5.62 -36.32
CA PRO A 240 -6.95 -6.68 -37.10
C PRO A 240 -6.18 -6.78 -38.42
N GLU A 241 -5.70 -7.98 -38.73
CA GLU A 241 -5.11 -8.26 -40.04
C GLU A 241 -6.16 -7.83 -41.05
N GLU A 242 -5.82 -6.85 -41.90
CA GLU A 242 -6.63 -6.55 -43.07
C GLU A 242 -6.74 -7.88 -43.83
N SER A 243 -7.92 -8.49 -43.77
CA SER A 243 -8.24 -9.62 -44.60
C SER A 243 -8.10 -9.12 -46.03
N GLU A 244 -7.03 -9.53 -46.70
CA GLU A 244 -6.95 -9.48 -48.15
C GLU A 244 -8.13 -10.34 -48.65
N GLU A 245 -9.23 -9.67 -48.99
CA GLU A 245 -10.32 -10.27 -49.74
C GLU A 245 -9.77 -10.61 -51.12
N GLU A 246 -9.56 -11.92 -51.37
CA GLU A 246 -9.38 -12.49 -52.72
C GLU A 246 -10.66 -12.41 -53.54
#